data_AF-A0A3L7VKS7-F1
#
_entry.id   AF-A0A3L7VKS7-F1
#
_cell.length_a   1.000
_cell.length_b   1.000
_cell.length_c   1.000
_cell.angle_alpha   90.00
_cell.angle_beta   90.00
_cell.angle_gamma   90.00
#
_symmetry.space_group_name_H-M   'P 1'
#
loop_
_entity.id
_entity.type
_entity.pdbx_description
1 polymer ?
#
loop_
_entity_poly.entity_id
_entity_poly.type
_entity_poly.pdbx_seq_one_letter_code
_entity_poly.pdbx_strand_id
1 'polypeptide(L)'
;GSGKTALKLQMVRQFERHNDAQPDGRTFVVLYDDFNPFLDRFVSRVGKGRPVEKSLAQWKLWDHMDAILTLAVTQLVTAVVEKSSKPPRLTRPQARDLALLAACYDQSTAESFPTRWRQLRRRVGYRAWLGSWPWLMALAATVAMAAALVAGGLRGDLGWASRWWPWAALAAAWLPYGWRRIRSGWKAWRIVRSMRTGNRTVGQLSSALAAMPEVDLAGQPLPALTRSDDRYELLTKLQGVLAALGWNGMVVIVDRLDEPDLINGSGDRMRQVIWPMLDNKFLKVPGLGFKLLLPLELYRFIEREGEAFNQRARLDKQNLVPSLEWTGETLYDIASTRVKAASVGTPPATLAQLFDPAIDQRRLIDGLRSLRVPRQLFKFLYRLLVAHCHSHTDERPVYVISPERFESELALFRRDQDAFDRGLAPR
;
A
#
# COMPACT_ATOMS: atom_id res chain seq x y z
N GLY A 1 -17.54 8.88 -6.61
CA GLY A 1 -18.76 9.68 -6.36
C GLY A 1 -19.25 9.60 -4.93
N SER A 2 -19.15 8.43 -4.30
CA SER A 2 -19.68 8.13 -2.96
C SER A 2 -18.94 8.75 -1.77
N GLY A 3 -17.84 9.49 -1.99
CA GLY A 3 -17.06 10.09 -0.89
C GLY A 3 -15.95 9.21 -0.30
N LYS A 4 -15.65 8.03 -0.87
CA LYS A 4 -14.55 7.12 -0.45
C LYS A 4 -13.24 7.85 -0.17
N THR A 5 -12.77 8.66 -1.12
CA THR A 5 -11.52 9.43 -0.98
C THR A 5 -11.57 10.45 0.15
N ALA A 6 -12.71 11.14 0.32
CA ALA A 6 -12.88 12.12 1.39
C ALA A 6 -12.88 11.44 2.77
N LEU A 7 -13.57 10.29 2.89
CA LEU A 7 -13.54 9.46 4.10
C LEU A 7 -12.13 8.98 4.41
N LYS A 8 -11.39 8.47 3.41
CA LYS A 8 -9.98 8.08 3.57
C LYS A 8 -9.14 9.24 4.12
N LEU A 9 -9.21 10.42 3.51
CA LEU A 9 -8.44 11.59 3.95
C LEU A 9 -8.83 12.02 5.37
N GLN A 10 -10.12 11.98 5.72
CA GLN A 10 -10.56 12.26 7.08
C GLN A 10 -10.05 11.22 8.07
N MET A 11 -10.10 9.93 7.73
CA MET A 11 -9.58 8.86 8.58
C MET A 11 -8.08 9.03 8.84
N VAL A 12 -7.28 9.29 7.80
CA VAL A 12 -5.84 9.54 7.93
C VAL A 12 -5.58 10.72 8.87
N ARG A 13 -6.27 11.85 8.68
CA ARG A 13 -6.15 13.01 9.56
C ARG A 13 -6.54 12.73 11.00
N GLN A 14 -7.54 11.88 11.24
CA GLN A 14 -7.92 11.50 12.59
C GLN A 14 -6.87 10.61 13.25
N PHE A 15 -6.24 9.70 12.50
CA PHE A 15 -5.11 8.92 13.01
C PHE A 15 -3.88 9.79 13.29
N GLU A 16 -3.61 10.80 12.46
CA GLU A 16 -2.56 11.80 12.72
C GLU A 16 -2.84 12.56 14.02
N ARG A 17 -4.05 13.10 14.19
CA ARG A 17 -4.46 13.77 15.43
C ARG A 17 -4.38 12.87 16.66
N HIS A 18 -4.80 11.61 16.53
CA HIS A 18 -4.66 10.61 17.59
C HIS A 18 -3.19 10.39 17.94
N ASN A 19 -2.32 10.28 16.93
CA ASN A 19 -0.89 10.08 17.14
C ASN A 19 -0.21 11.28 17.81
N ASP A 20 -0.67 12.49 17.52
CA ASP A 20 -0.19 13.72 18.15
C ASP A 20 -0.68 13.83 19.60
N ALA A 21 -1.94 13.45 19.87
CA ALA A 21 -2.55 13.51 21.20
C ALA A 21 -2.10 12.38 22.13
N GLN A 22 -1.77 11.20 21.59
CA GLN A 22 -1.36 10.02 22.36
C GLN A 22 -0.02 9.46 21.86
N PRO A 23 1.12 10.05 22.28
CA PRO A 23 2.45 9.63 21.85
C PRO A 23 2.79 8.17 22.17
N ASP A 24 2.25 7.65 23.28
CA ASP A 24 2.47 6.28 23.77
C ASP A 24 1.51 5.26 23.14
N GLY A 25 0.52 5.72 22.36
CA GLY A 25 -0.56 4.92 21.78
C GLY A 25 -0.70 5.08 20.27
N ARG A 26 0.40 5.39 19.56
CA ARG A 26 0.34 5.72 18.14
C ARG A 26 -0.07 4.53 17.29
N THR A 27 -0.80 4.82 16.22
CA THR A 27 -1.23 3.88 15.20
C THR A 27 -0.46 4.11 13.91
N PHE A 28 0.14 3.05 13.38
CA PHE A 28 0.84 3.07 12.10
C PHE A 28 -0.15 2.87 10.96
N VAL A 29 -0.36 3.90 10.14
CA VAL A 29 -1.33 3.88 9.03
C VAL A 29 -0.62 3.52 7.73
N VAL A 30 -1.13 2.48 7.06
CA VAL A 30 -0.66 2.01 5.75
C VAL A 30 -1.78 2.16 4.74
N LEU A 31 -1.51 2.92 3.69
CA LEU A 31 -2.42 3.11 2.57
C LEU A 31 -2.11 2.06 1.50
N TYR A 32 -3.07 1.19 1.22
CA TYR A 32 -3.02 0.22 0.14
C TYR A 32 -4.05 0.61 -0.92
N ASP A 33 -3.76 1.70 -1.63
CA ASP A 33 -4.65 2.29 -2.63
C ASP A 33 -4.08 2.33 -4.05
N ASP A 34 -2.76 2.23 -4.22
CA ASP A 34 -2.14 2.01 -5.53
C ASP A 34 -1.77 0.54 -5.74
N PHE A 35 -2.60 -0.17 -6.52
CA PHE A 35 -2.40 -1.58 -6.85
C PHE A 35 -1.57 -1.79 -8.12
N ASN A 36 -1.45 -0.78 -9.01
CA ASN A 36 -0.82 -0.93 -10.33
C ASN A 36 0.59 -1.52 -10.23
N PRO A 37 1.52 -0.97 -9.40
CA PRO A 37 2.87 -1.49 -9.29
C PRO A 37 2.93 -2.97 -8.87
N PHE A 38 1.98 -3.43 -8.06
CA PHE A 38 1.94 -4.81 -7.58
C PHE A 38 1.33 -5.76 -8.60
N LEU A 39 0.23 -5.36 -9.24
CA LEU A 39 -0.45 -6.16 -10.25
C LEU A 39 0.39 -6.30 -11.52
N ASP A 40 1.06 -5.24 -11.97
CA ASP A 40 1.91 -5.27 -13.16
C ASP A 40 3.10 -6.22 -12.99
N ARG A 41 3.75 -6.18 -11.82
CA ARG A 41 4.85 -7.10 -11.46
C ARG A 41 4.37 -8.53 -11.36
N PHE A 42 3.18 -8.73 -10.82
CA PHE A 42 2.60 -10.06 -10.71
C PHE A 42 2.27 -10.65 -12.08
N VAL A 43 1.58 -9.89 -12.95
CA VAL A 43 1.23 -10.35 -14.30
C VAL A 43 2.48 -10.61 -15.13
N SER A 44 3.50 -9.74 -15.05
CA SER A 44 4.76 -9.96 -15.77
C SER A 44 5.51 -11.22 -15.33
N ARG A 45 5.36 -11.67 -14.07
CA ARG A 45 6.01 -12.88 -13.54
C ARG A 45 5.20 -14.17 -13.72
N VAL A 46 3.89 -14.09 -13.54
CA VAL A 46 3.00 -15.27 -13.45
C VAL A 46 2.20 -15.47 -14.73
N GLY A 47 1.91 -14.37 -15.42
CA GLY A 47 0.98 -14.28 -16.54
C GLY A 47 1.63 -13.98 -17.88
N LYS A 48 2.95 -14.14 -18.04
CA LYS A 48 3.63 -13.83 -19.32
C LYS A 48 2.98 -14.62 -20.47
N GLY A 49 2.34 -13.91 -21.39
CA GLY A 49 1.62 -14.49 -22.54
C GLY A 49 0.25 -15.11 -22.23
N ARG A 50 -0.31 -14.88 -21.03
CA ARG A 50 -1.65 -15.38 -20.63
C ARG A 50 -2.67 -14.23 -20.56
N PRO A 51 -3.97 -14.52 -20.76
CA PRO A 51 -5.03 -13.56 -20.49
C PRO A 51 -4.97 -13.03 -19.05
N VAL A 52 -5.34 -11.77 -18.87
CA VAL A 52 -5.29 -11.07 -17.58
C VAL A 52 -6.14 -11.79 -16.53
N GLU A 53 -7.33 -12.25 -16.89
CA GLU A 53 -8.27 -12.94 -16.01
C GLU A 53 -7.70 -14.25 -15.44
N LYS A 54 -7.00 -15.03 -16.28
CA LYS A 54 -6.35 -16.28 -15.85
C LYS A 54 -5.17 -16.02 -14.92
N SER A 55 -4.53 -14.85 -15.08
CA SER A 55 -3.41 -14.43 -14.26
C SER A 55 -3.92 -13.93 -12.91
N LEU A 56 -4.88 -13.01 -12.90
CA LEU A 56 -5.49 -12.45 -11.69
C LEU A 56 -6.18 -13.52 -10.83
N ALA A 57 -6.76 -14.58 -11.41
CA ALA A 57 -7.30 -15.71 -10.66
C ALA A 57 -6.25 -16.45 -9.78
N GLN A 58 -4.95 -16.28 -10.07
CA GLN A 58 -3.85 -16.84 -9.28
C GLN A 58 -3.38 -15.91 -8.16
N TRP A 59 -3.95 -14.71 -8.04
CA TRP A 59 -3.71 -13.80 -6.94
C TRP A 59 -4.24 -14.43 -5.64
N LYS A 60 -3.44 -14.41 -4.58
CA LYS A 60 -3.73 -15.07 -3.31
C LYS A 60 -3.46 -14.12 -2.15
N LEU A 61 -3.91 -14.53 -0.96
CA LEU A 61 -3.78 -13.74 0.27
C LEU A 61 -2.32 -13.34 0.54
N TRP A 62 -1.38 -14.24 0.29
CA TRP A 62 0.03 -13.97 0.52
C TRP A 62 0.60 -12.88 -0.40
N ASP A 63 0.02 -12.63 -1.58
CA ASP A 63 0.44 -11.51 -2.44
C ASP A 63 -0.03 -10.17 -1.86
N HIS A 64 -1.22 -10.12 -1.25
CA HIS A 64 -1.66 -8.96 -0.49
C HIS A 64 -0.78 -8.73 0.74
N MET A 65 -0.43 -9.79 1.47
CA MET A 65 0.49 -9.68 2.60
C MET A 65 1.85 -9.13 2.14
N ASP A 66 2.38 -9.62 1.01
CA ASP A 66 3.63 -9.10 0.45
C ASP A 66 3.52 -7.63 0.03
N ALA A 67 2.39 -7.20 -0.53
CA ALA A 67 2.14 -5.80 -0.88
C ALA A 67 2.04 -4.90 0.37
N ILE A 68 1.26 -5.31 1.37
CA ILE A 68 1.11 -4.59 2.65
C ILE A 68 2.46 -4.50 3.38
N LEU A 69 3.21 -5.61 3.47
CA LEU A 69 4.55 -5.62 4.05
C LEU A 69 5.50 -4.71 3.27
N THR A 70 5.44 -4.71 1.94
CA THR A 70 6.23 -3.80 1.10
C THR A 70 5.96 -2.34 1.43
N LEU A 71 4.68 -1.94 1.47
CA LEU A 71 4.27 -0.56 1.78
C LEU A 71 4.69 -0.17 3.20
N ALA A 72 4.34 -1.00 4.18
CA ALA A 72 4.60 -0.73 5.59
C ALA A 72 6.09 -0.66 5.90
N VAL A 73 6.89 -1.61 5.40
CA VAL A 73 8.35 -1.62 5.61
C VAL A 73 9.01 -0.46 4.88
N THR A 74 8.61 -0.14 3.66
CA THR A 74 9.18 1.00 2.93
C THR A 74 8.93 2.31 3.68
N GLN A 75 7.69 2.55 4.13
CA GLN A 75 7.31 3.71 4.94
C GLN A 75 8.07 3.76 6.26
N LEU A 76 8.21 2.62 6.94
CA LEU A 76 8.95 2.53 8.20
C LEU A 76 10.44 2.84 8.01
N VAL A 77 11.07 2.26 6.98
CA VAL A 77 12.48 2.51 6.65
C VAL A 77 12.67 3.98 6.28
N THR A 78 11.75 4.60 5.56
CA THR A 78 11.76 6.05 5.27
C THR A 78 11.78 6.84 6.57
N ALA A 79 10.83 6.57 7.47
CA ALA A 79 10.73 7.26 8.75
C ALA A 79 11.98 7.07 9.64
N VAL A 80 12.67 5.92 9.56
CA VAL A 80 13.90 5.67 10.35
C VAL A 80 15.14 6.31 9.72
N VAL A 81 15.25 6.32 8.39
CA VAL A 81 16.42 6.82 7.67
C VAL A 81 16.42 8.35 7.58
N GLU A 82 15.27 8.96 7.25
CA GLU A 82 15.14 10.40 7.01
C GLU A 82 15.06 11.21 8.30
N LYS A 83 14.55 10.64 9.39
CA LYS A 83 14.40 11.36 10.66
C LYS A 83 15.76 11.75 11.22
N SER A 84 15.97 13.04 11.48
CA SER A 84 17.23 13.57 12.02
C SER A 84 17.52 13.08 13.44
N SER A 85 16.47 12.86 14.25
CA SER A 85 16.60 12.30 15.60
C SER A 85 17.00 10.82 15.55
N LYS A 86 17.84 10.37 16.48
CA LYS A 86 18.13 8.94 16.64
C LYS A 86 16.83 8.17 16.92
N PRO A 87 16.56 7.05 16.21
CA PRO A 87 15.43 6.20 16.57
C PRO A 87 15.62 5.66 17.99
N PRO A 88 14.53 5.32 18.70
CA PRO A 88 14.63 4.63 19.99
C PRO A 88 15.48 3.35 19.84
N ARG A 89 16.21 3.00 20.91
CA ARG A 89 17.16 1.88 20.88
C ARG A 89 16.41 0.56 20.70
N LEU A 90 16.52 -0.01 19.51
CA LEU A 90 16.04 -1.35 19.24
C LEU A 90 16.96 -2.39 19.88
N THR A 91 16.37 -3.45 20.42
CA THR A 91 17.12 -4.64 20.85
C THR A 91 17.76 -5.32 19.65
N ARG A 92 18.80 -6.14 19.86
CA ARG A 92 19.47 -6.87 18.76
C ARG A 92 18.48 -7.71 17.90
N PRO A 93 17.52 -8.45 18.47
CA PRO A 93 16.53 -9.19 17.68
C PRO A 93 15.62 -8.28 16.84
N GLN A 94 15.15 -7.16 17.40
CA GLN A 94 14.32 -6.19 16.67
C GLN A 94 15.11 -5.50 15.54
N ALA A 95 16.37 -5.17 15.80
CA ALA A 95 17.29 -4.61 14.83
C ALA A 95 17.55 -5.57 13.65
N ARG A 96 17.72 -6.87 13.95
CA ARG A 96 17.82 -7.94 12.97
C ARG A 96 16.53 -8.07 12.17
N ASP A 97 15.37 -8.12 12.84
CA ASP A 97 14.08 -8.31 12.20
C ASP A 97 13.75 -7.15 11.25
N LEU A 98 14.03 -5.91 11.65
CA LEU A 98 13.92 -4.74 10.76
C LEU A 98 14.89 -4.83 9.57
N ALA A 99 16.14 -5.26 9.78
CA ALA A 99 17.10 -5.42 8.69
C ALA A 99 16.69 -6.54 7.71
N LEU A 100 16.07 -7.61 8.20
CA LEU A 100 15.53 -8.71 7.40
C LEU A 100 14.30 -8.25 6.60
N LEU A 101 13.34 -7.61 7.27
CA LEU A 101 12.16 -7.04 6.64
C LEU A 101 12.55 -6.05 5.54
N ALA A 102 13.50 -5.15 5.82
CA ALA A 102 14.01 -4.21 4.83
C ALA A 102 14.72 -4.93 3.66
N ALA A 103 15.45 -6.01 3.91
CA ALA A 103 16.08 -6.78 2.84
C ALA A 103 15.03 -7.40 1.87
N CYS A 104 13.90 -7.88 2.40
CA CYS A 104 12.85 -8.51 1.60
C CYS A 104 11.87 -7.51 0.97
N TYR A 105 11.44 -6.49 1.73
CA TYR A 105 10.24 -5.71 1.42
C TYR A 105 10.45 -4.21 1.22
N ASP A 106 11.57 -3.61 1.63
CA ASP A 106 11.82 -2.19 1.30
C ASP A 106 11.88 -2.06 -0.23
N GLN A 107 11.16 -1.09 -0.81
CA GLN A 107 11.09 -0.85 -2.26
C GLN A 107 10.97 0.65 -2.59
N SER A 108 11.74 1.49 -1.88
CA SER A 108 11.81 2.92 -2.21
C SER A 108 12.34 3.16 -3.64
N THR A 109 11.73 4.11 -4.35
CA THR A 109 12.18 4.63 -5.65
C THR A 109 13.14 5.80 -5.54
N ALA A 110 13.25 6.43 -4.36
CA ALA A 110 14.06 7.63 -4.16
C ALA A 110 15.56 7.34 -4.09
N GLU A 111 15.96 6.18 -3.55
CA GLU A 111 17.36 5.81 -3.38
C GLU A 111 17.66 4.36 -3.77
N SER A 112 18.92 4.10 -4.13
CA SER A 112 19.40 2.74 -4.36
C SER A 112 19.39 1.91 -3.07
N PHE A 113 18.86 0.70 -3.18
CA PHE A 113 18.72 -0.21 -2.04
C PHE A 113 20.01 -0.51 -1.26
N PRO A 114 21.16 -0.84 -1.89
CA PRO A 114 22.35 -1.17 -1.13
C PRO A 114 22.79 -0.03 -0.20
N THR A 115 22.58 1.21 -0.63
CA THR A 115 22.89 2.42 0.12
C THR A 115 21.91 2.58 1.28
N ARG A 116 20.61 2.58 0.98
CA ARG A 116 19.53 2.74 1.96
C ARG A 116 19.53 1.67 3.04
N TRP A 117 19.73 0.41 2.66
CA TRP A 117 19.83 -0.70 3.62
C TRP A 117 21.07 -0.58 4.52
N ARG A 118 22.21 -0.10 3.99
CA ARG A 118 23.42 0.16 4.78
C ARG A 118 23.20 1.30 5.77
N GLN A 119 22.52 2.36 5.37
CA GLN A 119 22.15 3.48 6.25
C GLN A 119 21.21 3.01 7.37
N LEU A 120 20.15 2.26 7.03
CA LEU A 120 19.21 1.70 7.99
C LEU A 120 19.93 0.89 9.08
N ARG A 121 20.79 -0.05 8.68
CA ARG A 121 21.56 -0.85 9.64
C ARG A 121 22.42 -0.02 10.58
N ARG A 122 23.07 1.02 10.06
CA ARG A 122 23.90 1.93 10.86
C ARG A 122 23.05 2.69 11.87
N ARG A 123 21.88 3.19 11.46
CA ARG A 123 20.91 3.90 12.32
C ARG A 123 20.35 3.01 13.43
N VAL A 124 20.02 1.76 13.10
CA VAL A 124 19.41 0.79 14.01
C VAL A 124 20.45 0.04 14.86
N GLY A 125 21.75 0.22 14.57
CA GLY A 125 22.84 -0.42 15.33
C GLY A 125 23.04 -1.91 15.01
N TYR A 126 22.48 -2.41 13.90
CA TYR A 126 22.68 -3.79 13.46
C TYR A 126 24.06 -3.95 12.80
N ARG A 127 25.06 -4.25 13.63
CA ARG A 127 26.46 -4.46 13.22
C ARG A 127 26.68 -5.89 12.76
N ALA A 128 26.48 -6.13 11.47
CA ALA A 128 26.67 -7.45 10.88
C ALA A 128 28.14 -7.80 10.59
N TRP A 129 29.08 -7.41 11.46
CA TRP A 129 30.53 -7.63 11.26
C TRP A 129 30.87 -9.12 11.16
N LEU A 130 30.20 -9.95 11.97
CA LEU A 130 30.29 -11.41 11.90
C LEU A 130 29.84 -11.97 10.54
N GLY A 131 29.07 -11.20 9.77
CA GLY A 131 28.69 -11.56 8.42
C GLY A 131 29.85 -11.45 7.40
N SER A 132 30.84 -10.62 7.70
CA SER A 132 31.98 -10.37 6.80
C SER A 132 33.22 -11.21 7.13
N TRP A 133 33.22 -11.99 8.23
CA TRP A 133 34.35 -12.82 8.64
C TRP A 133 34.92 -13.74 7.53
N PRO A 134 34.10 -14.46 6.73
CA PRO A 134 34.64 -15.31 5.66
C PRO A 134 35.42 -14.52 4.62
N TRP A 135 34.99 -13.28 4.32
CA TRP A 135 35.72 -12.40 3.40
C TRP A 135 37.01 -11.86 4.01
N LEU A 136 36.98 -11.50 5.30
CA LEU A 136 38.19 -11.05 6.02
C LEU A 136 39.23 -12.17 6.11
N MET A 137 38.81 -13.41 6.33
CA MET A 137 39.72 -14.57 6.33
C MET A 137 40.34 -14.81 4.97
N ALA A 138 39.53 -14.77 3.91
CA ALA A 138 40.01 -14.90 2.54
C ALA A 138 41.00 -13.77 2.19
N LEU A 139 40.69 -12.53 2.56
CA LEU A 139 41.57 -11.37 2.35
C LEU A 139 42.88 -11.50 3.14
N ALA A 140 42.81 -11.88 4.42
CA ALA A 140 44.00 -12.07 5.25
C ALA A 140 44.92 -13.17 4.68
N ALA A 141 44.35 -14.28 4.20
CA ALA A 141 45.10 -15.33 3.52
C ALA A 141 45.74 -14.84 2.22
N THR A 142 45.02 -14.05 1.41
CA THR A 142 45.57 -13.45 0.18
C THR A 142 46.70 -12.47 0.48
N VAL A 143 46.55 -11.61 1.50
CA VAL A 143 47.61 -10.67 1.92
C VAL A 143 48.83 -11.40 2.47
N ALA A 144 48.63 -12.42 3.30
CA ALA A 144 49.71 -13.26 3.82
C ALA A 144 50.47 -13.97 2.69
N MET A 145 49.74 -14.49 1.68
CA MET A 145 50.33 -15.10 0.49
C MET A 145 51.17 -14.09 -0.30
N ALA A 146 50.63 -12.90 -0.56
CA ALA A 146 51.34 -11.84 -1.28
C ALA A 146 52.61 -11.40 -0.53
N ALA A 147 52.53 -11.23 0.79
CA ALA A 147 53.68 -10.89 1.63
C ALA A 147 54.75 -11.99 1.61
N ALA A 148 54.34 -13.26 1.69
CA ALA A 148 55.25 -14.40 1.59
C ALA A 148 55.96 -14.44 0.23
N LEU A 149 55.25 -14.19 -0.87
CA LEU A 149 55.85 -14.13 -2.22
C LEU A 149 56.88 -13.00 -2.36
N VAL A 150 56.57 -11.80 -1.84
CA VAL A 150 57.53 -10.67 -1.86
C VAL A 150 58.76 -10.98 -1.00
N ALA A 151 58.56 -11.50 0.22
CA ALA A 151 59.66 -11.88 1.10
C ALA A 151 60.54 -13.00 0.52
N GLY A 152 59.93 -14.00 -0.13
CA GLY A 152 60.65 -15.07 -0.84
C GLY A 152 61.43 -14.56 -2.05
N GLY A 153 60.86 -13.64 -2.82
CA GLY A 153 61.55 -12.98 -3.93
C GLY A 153 62.75 -12.15 -3.50
N LEU A 154 62.63 -11.42 -2.39
CA LEU A 154 63.74 -10.64 -1.81
C LEU A 154 64.86 -11.54 -1.25
N ARG A 155 64.53 -12.74 -0.77
CA ARG A 155 65.49 -13.72 -0.21
C ARG A 155 66.04 -14.71 -1.24
N GLY A 156 65.53 -14.69 -2.49
CA GLY A 156 65.91 -15.62 -3.54
C GLY A 156 65.39 -17.06 -3.36
N ASP A 157 64.49 -17.30 -2.41
CA ASP A 157 63.91 -18.63 -2.14
C ASP A 157 62.39 -18.62 -2.38
N LEU A 158 62.02 -19.05 -3.59
CA LEU A 158 60.63 -19.23 -4.05
C LEU A 158 60.28 -20.70 -4.28
N GLY A 159 61.11 -21.64 -3.81
CA GLY A 159 60.89 -23.07 -4.03
C GLY A 159 59.64 -23.64 -3.35
N TRP A 160 59.07 -22.92 -2.38
CA TRP A 160 57.82 -23.26 -1.73
C TRP A 160 56.58 -22.87 -2.55
N ALA A 161 56.67 -21.82 -3.39
CA ALA A 161 55.56 -21.28 -4.19
C ALA A 161 55.25 -22.13 -5.43
N SER A 162 56.23 -22.90 -5.92
CA SER A 162 56.05 -23.90 -6.99
C SER A 162 55.31 -25.15 -6.53
N ARG A 163 55.15 -25.36 -5.21
CA ARG A 163 54.37 -26.47 -4.66
C ARG A 163 52.89 -26.14 -4.70
N TRP A 164 52.03 -27.16 -4.79
CA TRP A 164 50.57 -26.98 -4.88
C TRP A 164 49.90 -26.57 -3.57
N TRP A 165 50.49 -26.89 -2.41
CA TRP A 165 49.87 -26.71 -1.09
C TRP A 165 49.59 -25.25 -0.67
N PRO A 166 50.41 -24.23 -1.00
CA PRO A 166 50.08 -22.83 -0.65
C PRO A 166 48.85 -22.35 -1.42
N TRP A 167 48.74 -22.73 -2.69
CA TRP A 167 47.59 -22.44 -3.53
C TRP A 167 46.34 -23.18 -3.04
N ALA A 168 46.47 -24.42 -2.61
CA ALA A 168 45.37 -25.18 -2.00
C ALA A 168 44.91 -24.55 -0.67
N ALA A 169 45.84 -24.09 0.19
CA ALA A 169 45.52 -23.39 1.42
C ALA A 169 44.80 -22.06 1.15
N LEU A 170 45.24 -21.31 0.13
CA LEU A 170 44.57 -20.09 -0.31
C LEU A 170 43.16 -20.39 -0.83
N ALA A 171 42.98 -21.41 -1.66
CA ALA A 171 41.68 -21.84 -2.15
C ALA A 171 40.75 -22.27 -0.98
N ALA A 172 41.28 -23.00 0.00
CA ALA A 172 40.56 -23.39 1.20
C ALA A 172 40.11 -22.17 2.04
N ALA A 173 40.92 -21.10 2.11
CA ALA A 173 40.54 -19.86 2.79
C ALA A 173 39.39 -19.11 2.07
N TRP A 174 39.28 -19.23 0.74
CA TRP A 174 38.19 -18.64 -0.04
C TRP A 174 36.90 -19.48 -0.03
N LEU A 175 36.99 -20.77 0.27
CA LEU A 175 35.87 -21.71 0.21
C LEU A 175 34.67 -21.30 1.10
N PRO A 176 34.85 -20.88 2.37
CA PRO A 176 33.73 -20.40 3.20
C PRO A 176 33.03 -19.16 2.62
N TYR A 177 33.78 -18.24 2.02
CA TYR A 177 33.21 -17.05 1.37
C TYR A 177 32.40 -17.44 0.12
N GLY A 178 32.96 -18.29 -0.74
CA GLY A 178 32.29 -18.81 -1.93
C GLY A 178 31.00 -19.56 -1.58
N TRP A 179 31.08 -20.49 -0.61
CA TRP A 179 29.93 -21.24 -0.11
C TRP A 179 28.81 -20.32 0.40
N ARG A 180 29.18 -19.32 1.21
CA ARG A 180 28.23 -18.34 1.75
C ARG A 180 27.55 -17.54 0.64
N ARG A 181 28.28 -17.16 -0.41
CA ARG A 181 27.72 -16.45 -1.57
C ARG A 181 26.77 -17.33 -2.39
N ILE A 182 27.12 -18.59 -2.61
CA ILE A 182 26.25 -19.55 -3.30
C ILE A 182 24.97 -19.77 -2.49
N ARG A 183 25.06 -20.05 -1.19
CA ARG A 183 23.89 -20.28 -0.33
C ARG A 183 22.99 -19.05 -0.24
N SER A 184 23.56 -17.85 -0.10
CA SER A 184 22.80 -16.60 -0.06
C SER A 184 22.17 -16.28 -1.41
N GLY A 185 22.87 -16.58 -2.51
CA GLY A 185 22.35 -16.48 -3.88
C GLY A 185 21.17 -17.41 -4.11
N TRP A 186 21.26 -18.66 -3.64
CA TRP A 186 20.17 -19.63 -3.77
C TRP A 186 18.95 -19.25 -2.93
N LYS A 187 19.15 -18.82 -1.67
CA LYS A 187 18.06 -18.29 -0.82
C LYS A 187 17.40 -17.07 -1.48
N ALA A 188 18.19 -16.12 -1.97
CA ALA A 188 17.71 -14.93 -2.65
C ALA A 188 16.92 -15.27 -3.92
N TRP A 189 17.42 -16.22 -4.72
CA TRP A 189 16.73 -16.71 -5.91
C TRP A 189 15.37 -17.31 -5.56
N ARG A 190 15.29 -18.15 -4.53
CA ARG A 190 14.02 -18.73 -4.06
C ARG A 190 13.04 -17.63 -3.66
N ILE A 191 13.47 -16.67 -2.84
CA ILE A 191 12.63 -15.54 -2.39
C ILE A 191 12.15 -14.68 -3.56
N VAL A 192 13.05 -14.31 -4.48
CA VAL A 192 12.68 -13.48 -5.65
C VAL A 192 11.69 -14.23 -6.56
N ARG A 193 11.83 -15.55 -6.67
CA ARG A 193 10.92 -16.39 -7.45
C ARG A 193 9.55 -16.55 -6.79
N SER A 194 9.48 -16.64 -5.46
CA SER A 194 8.23 -16.83 -4.72
C SER A 194 7.47 -15.54 -4.44
N MET A 195 8.15 -14.39 -4.28
CA MET A 195 7.52 -13.09 -4.12
C MET A 195 7.07 -12.56 -5.48
N ARG A 196 5.79 -12.71 -5.80
CA ARG A 196 5.25 -12.35 -7.13
C ARG A 196 5.08 -10.86 -7.34
N THR A 197 4.95 -10.09 -6.26
CA THR A 197 4.73 -8.63 -6.27
C THR A 197 5.99 -7.80 -6.02
N GLY A 198 7.11 -8.45 -5.66
CA GLY A 198 8.33 -7.76 -5.24
C GLY A 198 9.12 -7.14 -6.41
N ASN A 199 9.94 -6.11 -6.17
CA ASN A 199 10.80 -5.49 -7.19
C ASN A 199 12.30 -5.89 -7.10
N ARG A 200 12.64 -6.80 -6.19
CA ARG A 200 14.04 -7.09 -5.84
C ARG A 200 14.73 -7.96 -6.88
N THR A 201 15.99 -7.65 -7.18
CA THR A 201 16.87 -8.52 -7.97
C THR A 201 17.58 -9.53 -7.08
N VAL A 202 17.92 -10.69 -7.65
CA VAL A 202 18.64 -11.76 -6.93
C VAL A 202 19.99 -11.26 -6.38
N GLY A 203 20.72 -10.46 -7.16
CA GLY A 203 22.03 -9.93 -6.74
C GLY A 203 21.96 -8.97 -5.53
N GLN A 204 20.96 -8.09 -5.52
CA GLN A 204 20.72 -7.17 -4.40
C GLN A 204 20.37 -7.93 -3.11
N LEU A 205 19.41 -8.86 -3.20
CA LEU A 205 18.97 -9.63 -2.05
C LEU A 205 20.05 -10.60 -1.57
N SER A 206 20.77 -11.27 -2.48
CA SER A 206 21.90 -12.14 -2.15
C SER A 206 22.98 -11.38 -1.36
N SER A 207 23.24 -10.13 -1.75
CA SER A 207 24.21 -9.29 -1.04
C SER A 207 23.74 -8.86 0.34
N ALA A 208 22.47 -8.52 0.51
CA ALA A 208 21.89 -8.22 1.82
C ALA A 208 21.91 -9.46 2.74
N LEU A 209 21.47 -10.62 2.24
CA LEU A 209 21.48 -11.88 3.00
C LEU A 209 22.89 -12.32 3.35
N ALA A 210 23.84 -12.25 2.40
CA ALA A 210 25.23 -12.61 2.67
C ALA A 210 25.86 -11.70 3.74
N ALA A 211 25.40 -10.46 3.88
CA ALA A 211 25.89 -9.54 4.90
C ALA A 211 25.35 -9.86 6.31
N MET A 212 24.25 -10.61 6.46
CA MET A 212 23.67 -10.96 7.76
C MET A 212 24.34 -12.23 8.33
N PRO A 213 24.66 -12.33 9.64
CA PRO A 213 25.24 -13.54 10.22
C PRO A 213 24.33 -14.77 10.02
N GLU A 214 24.91 -15.96 9.87
CA GLU A 214 24.10 -17.16 9.64
C GLU A 214 23.21 -17.51 10.82
N VAL A 215 23.69 -17.25 12.04
CA VAL A 215 22.95 -17.44 13.29
C VAL A 215 21.68 -16.57 13.32
N ASP A 216 21.77 -15.36 12.76
CA ASP A 216 20.64 -14.44 12.67
C ASP A 216 19.65 -14.85 11.57
N LEU A 217 20.10 -15.54 10.52
CA LEU A 217 19.24 -16.05 9.45
C LEU A 217 18.65 -17.43 9.75
N ALA A 218 19.22 -18.17 10.70
CA ALA A 218 18.76 -19.49 11.08
C ALA A 218 17.38 -19.39 11.73
N GLY A 219 16.45 -20.23 11.28
CA GLY A 219 15.07 -20.26 11.80
C GLY A 219 14.25 -19.01 11.51
N GLN A 220 14.73 -18.05 10.71
CA GLN A 220 13.92 -16.89 10.36
C GLN A 220 12.90 -17.22 9.27
N PRO A 221 11.69 -16.65 9.35
CA PRO A 221 10.71 -16.74 8.29
C PRO A 221 11.24 -15.98 7.08
N LEU A 222 11.39 -16.69 5.97
CA LEU A 222 11.74 -16.09 4.70
C LEU A 222 10.57 -16.33 3.75
N PRO A 223 10.17 -15.34 2.93
CA PRO A 223 9.09 -15.52 1.96
C PRO A 223 9.58 -16.31 0.74
N ALA A 224 10.22 -17.46 0.98
CA ALA A 224 10.86 -18.34 -0.02
C ALA A 224 9.91 -19.42 -0.56
N LEU A 225 8.74 -19.56 0.05
CA LEU A 225 7.69 -20.52 -0.29
C LEU A 225 6.38 -19.77 -0.58
N THR A 226 5.53 -20.37 -1.41
CA THR A 226 4.19 -19.84 -1.73
C THR A 226 3.18 -20.27 -0.66
N ARG A 227 3.40 -19.84 0.58
CA ARG A 227 2.54 -20.10 1.74
C ARG A 227 2.37 -18.86 2.61
N SER A 228 1.30 -18.81 3.39
CA SER A 228 1.00 -17.64 4.22
C SER A 228 1.72 -17.63 5.58
N ASP A 229 2.15 -18.79 6.10
CA ASP A 229 2.68 -18.90 7.48
C ASP A 229 3.92 -18.03 7.72
N ASP A 230 4.90 -18.07 6.82
CA ASP A 230 6.11 -17.23 6.92
C ASP A 230 5.75 -15.74 6.91
N ARG A 231 4.71 -15.36 6.17
CA ARG A 231 4.27 -13.96 6.02
C ARG A 231 3.50 -13.47 7.24
N TYR A 232 2.75 -14.35 7.90
CA TYR A 232 2.15 -14.05 9.20
C TYR A 232 3.24 -13.78 10.23
N GLU A 233 4.30 -14.60 10.26
CA GLU A 233 5.42 -14.37 11.18
C GLU A 233 6.18 -13.08 10.84
N LEU A 234 6.39 -12.77 9.56
CA LEU A 234 7.00 -11.50 9.13
C LEU A 234 6.14 -10.29 9.52
N LEU A 235 4.82 -10.41 9.44
CA LEU A 235 3.88 -9.39 9.91
C LEU A 235 3.96 -9.20 11.43
N THR A 236 4.00 -10.28 12.21
CA THR A 236 4.21 -10.21 13.67
C THR A 236 5.56 -9.58 14.01
N LYS A 237 6.62 -9.89 13.26
CA LYS A 237 7.94 -9.24 13.42
C LYS A 237 7.87 -7.75 13.13
N LEU A 238 7.15 -7.35 12.09
CA LEU A 238 6.91 -5.93 11.78
C LEU A 238 6.18 -5.24 12.93
N GLN A 239 5.10 -5.84 13.45
CA GLN A 239 4.36 -5.31 14.61
C GLN A 239 5.26 -5.18 15.85
N GLY A 240 6.12 -6.17 16.12
CA GLY A 240 7.08 -6.10 17.23
C GLY A 240 8.11 -4.97 17.07
N VAL A 241 8.56 -4.70 15.85
CA VAL A 241 9.44 -3.56 15.56
C VAL A 241 8.66 -2.24 15.68
N LEU A 242 7.42 -2.17 15.19
CA LEU A 242 6.57 -1.00 15.31
C LEU A 242 6.30 -0.64 16.78
N ALA A 243 5.97 -1.63 17.61
CA ALA A 243 5.78 -1.45 19.05
C ALA A 243 7.04 -0.91 19.74
N ALA A 244 8.22 -1.44 19.39
CA ALA A 244 9.50 -0.96 19.92
C ALA A 244 9.83 0.49 19.52
N LEU A 245 9.27 0.95 18.40
CA LEU A 245 9.40 2.32 17.91
C LEU A 245 8.24 3.22 18.38
N GLY A 246 7.34 2.70 19.22
CA GLY A 246 6.23 3.38 19.88
C GLY A 246 4.93 3.45 19.09
N TRP A 247 4.68 2.47 18.21
CA TRP A 247 3.38 2.27 17.55
C TRP A 247 2.73 0.98 18.07
N ASN A 248 1.57 1.10 18.72
CA ASN A 248 0.92 -0.03 19.40
C ASN A 248 -0.07 -0.80 18.51
N GLY A 249 -0.37 -0.24 17.34
CA GLY A 249 -1.25 -0.87 16.36
C GLY A 249 -0.90 -0.44 14.95
N MET A 250 -1.38 -1.21 13.98
CA MET A 250 -1.28 -0.91 12.56
C MET A 250 -2.67 -0.93 11.94
N VAL A 251 -2.96 0.01 11.05
CA VAL A 251 -4.20 0.04 10.28
C VAL A 251 -3.88 0.06 8.80
N VAL A 252 -4.49 -0.86 8.05
CA VAL A 252 -4.39 -0.92 6.59
C VAL A 252 -5.69 -0.42 5.99
N ILE A 253 -5.60 0.68 5.24
CA ILE A 253 -6.73 1.25 4.50
C ILE A 253 -6.60 0.84 3.05
N VAL A 254 -7.58 0.09 2.56
CA VAL A 254 -7.64 -0.39 1.18
C VAL A 254 -8.68 0.44 0.43
N ASP A 255 -8.30 1.05 -0.69
CA ASP A 255 -9.14 1.96 -1.48
C ASP A 255 -8.77 1.85 -2.97
N ARG A 256 -9.55 2.47 -3.87
CA ARG A 256 -9.26 2.59 -5.31
C ARG A 256 -9.00 1.26 -6.03
N LEU A 257 -9.61 0.16 -5.58
CA LEU A 257 -9.50 -1.16 -6.25
C LEU A 257 -10.04 -1.15 -7.69
N ASP A 258 -10.95 -0.23 -8.02
CA ASP A 258 -11.58 -0.09 -9.33
C ASP A 258 -10.68 0.59 -10.37
N GLU A 259 -9.66 1.31 -9.94
CA GLU A 259 -8.84 2.19 -10.78
C GLU A 259 -7.65 1.57 -11.53
N PRO A 260 -7.03 0.45 -11.07
CA PRO A 260 -5.90 -0.14 -11.75
C PRO A 260 -6.20 -0.50 -13.20
N ASP A 261 -5.24 -0.31 -14.09
CA ASP A 261 -5.42 -0.48 -15.55
C ASP A 261 -5.79 -1.92 -15.90
N LEU A 262 -5.23 -2.89 -15.17
CA LEU A 262 -5.53 -4.31 -15.33
C LEU A 262 -6.96 -4.68 -14.91
N ILE A 263 -7.56 -3.91 -14.00
CA ILE A 263 -8.92 -4.13 -13.51
C ILE A 263 -9.92 -3.37 -14.38
N ASN A 264 -9.64 -2.10 -14.66
CA ASN A 264 -10.44 -1.21 -15.50
C ASN A 264 -11.93 -1.21 -15.11
N GLY A 265 -12.22 -1.11 -13.80
CA GLY A 265 -13.58 -1.14 -13.25
C GLY A 265 -14.35 -2.46 -13.42
N SER A 266 -13.73 -3.53 -13.94
CA SER A 266 -14.41 -4.82 -14.12
C SER A 266 -14.70 -5.49 -12.77
N GLY A 267 -15.99 -5.74 -12.49
CA GLY A 267 -16.45 -6.42 -11.27
C GLY A 267 -15.80 -7.78 -11.06
N ASP A 268 -15.68 -8.60 -12.11
CA ASP A 268 -15.08 -9.93 -12.02
C ASP A 268 -13.58 -9.89 -11.72
N ARG A 269 -12.86 -8.93 -12.31
CA ARG A 269 -11.41 -8.76 -12.03
C ARG A 269 -11.17 -8.23 -10.62
N MET A 270 -11.99 -7.27 -10.17
CA MET A 270 -11.96 -6.80 -8.78
C MET A 270 -12.21 -7.95 -7.80
N ARG A 271 -13.20 -8.81 -8.10
CA ARG A 271 -13.52 -10.00 -7.31
C ARG A 271 -12.32 -10.93 -7.18
N GLN A 272 -11.66 -11.26 -8.29
CA GLN A 272 -10.47 -12.14 -8.29
C GLN A 272 -9.35 -11.62 -7.39
N VAL A 273 -9.15 -10.29 -7.37
CA VAL A 273 -8.09 -9.66 -6.57
C VAL A 273 -8.46 -9.66 -5.09
N ILE A 274 -9.63 -9.17 -4.68
CA ILE A 274 -9.91 -8.90 -3.26
C ILE A 274 -10.38 -10.13 -2.45
N TRP A 275 -10.99 -11.13 -3.08
CA TRP A 275 -11.59 -12.30 -2.40
C TRP A 275 -10.63 -13.06 -1.46
N PRO A 276 -9.35 -13.27 -1.83
CA PRO A 276 -8.38 -13.92 -0.94
C PRO A 276 -8.15 -13.14 0.37
N MET A 277 -8.37 -11.82 0.38
CA MET A 277 -8.21 -10.98 1.57
C MET A 277 -9.41 -11.04 2.52
N LEU A 278 -10.59 -11.43 2.01
CA LEU A 278 -11.80 -11.67 2.79
C LEU A 278 -11.70 -13.00 3.55
N ASP A 279 -10.77 -13.05 4.50
CA ASP A 279 -10.49 -14.21 5.33
C ASP A 279 -10.52 -13.80 6.81
N ASN A 280 -11.37 -14.45 7.61
CA ASN A 280 -11.55 -14.07 9.01
C ASN A 280 -10.26 -14.21 9.83
N LYS A 281 -9.37 -15.16 9.51
CA LYS A 281 -8.08 -15.31 10.21
C LYS A 281 -7.18 -14.11 9.92
N PHE A 282 -7.17 -13.62 8.68
CA PHE A 282 -6.37 -12.47 8.29
C PHE A 282 -6.94 -11.15 8.83
N LEU A 283 -8.25 -10.96 8.72
CA LEU A 283 -8.92 -9.72 9.15
C LEU A 283 -8.94 -9.52 10.68
N LYS A 284 -8.66 -10.57 11.46
CA LYS A 284 -8.63 -10.55 12.93
C LYS A 284 -7.24 -10.81 13.52
N VAL A 285 -6.18 -10.52 12.76
CA VAL A 285 -4.81 -10.55 13.30
C VAL A 285 -4.70 -9.53 14.44
N PRO A 286 -4.22 -9.91 15.64
CA PRO A 286 -4.09 -8.99 16.77
C PRO A 286 -3.23 -7.78 16.44
N GLY A 287 -3.64 -6.59 16.86
CA GLY A 287 -2.90 -5.34 16.61
C GLY A 287 -2.93 -4.84 15.16
N LEU A 288 -3.75 -5.45 14.29
CA LEU A 288 -3.95 -5.04 12.91
C LEU A 288 -5.42 -4.73 12.64
N GLY A 289 -5.71 -3.51 12.21
CA GLY A 289 -7.03 -3.09 11.75
C GLY A 289 -7.09 -3.00 10.23
N PHE A 290 -8.24 -3.32 9.65
CA PHE A 290 -8.50 -3.15 8.23
C PHE A 290 -9.69 -2.22 8.01
N LYS A 291 -9.54 -1.28 7.07
CA LYS A 291 -10.68 -0.55 6.50
C LYS A 291 -10.70 -0.76 5.00
N LEU A 292 -11.70 -1.49 4.53
CA LEU A 292 -11.82 -1.85 3.12
C LEU A 292 -12.89 -0.95 2.47
N LEU A 293 -12.46 0.04 1.70
CA LEU A 293 -13.32 0.94 0.94
C LEU A 293 -13.56 0.35 -0.45
N LEU A 294 -14.34 -0.72 -0.50
CA LEU A 294 -14.57 -1.49 -1.72
C LEU A 294 -15.66 -0.87 -2.61
N PRO A 295 -15.60 -1.07 -3.93
CA PRO A 295 -16.68 -0.68 -4.85
C PRO A 295 -17.99 -1.44 -4.59
N LEU A 296 -19.13 -0.77 -4.78
CA LEU A 296 -20.47 -1.29 -4.46
C LEU A 296 -20.85 -2.51 -5.31
N GLU A 297 -20.30 -2.59 -6.52
CA GLU A 297 -20.50 -3.68 -7.48
C GLU A 297 -20.12 -5.04 -6.86
N LEU A 298 -19.12 -5.04 -5.95
CA LEU A 298 -18.67 -6.24 -5.26
C LEU A 298 -19.69 -6.79 -4.25
N TYR A 299 -20.58 -5.95 -3.74
CA TYR A 299 -21.59 -6.37 -2.78
C TYR A 299 -22.53 -7.43 -3.38
N ARG A 300 -22.94 -7.26 -4.65
CA ARG A 300 -23.76 -8.26 -5.36
C ARG A 300 -23.06 -9.60 -5.52
N PHE A 301 -21.74 -9.61 -5.66
CA PHE A 301 -20.99 -10.85 -5.72
C PHE A 301 -20.96 -11.54 -4.37
N ILE A 302 -20.79 -10.79 -3.27
CA ILE A 302 -20.83 -11.31 -1.90
C ILE A 302 -22.18 -11.95 -1.59
N GLU A 303 -23.30 -11.33 -1.95
CA GLU A 303 -24.65 -11.89 -1.71
C GLU A 303 -24.89 -13.21 -2.46
N ARG A 304 -24.21 -13.42 -3.58
CA ARG A 304 -24.33 -14.62 -4.41
C ARG A 304 -23.31 -15.72 -4.03
N GLU A 305 -22.45 -15.47 -3.06
CA GLU A 305 -21.44 -16.45 -2.66
C GLU A 305 -22.03 -17.62 -1.86
N GLY A 306 -21.37 -18.78 -1.98
CA GLY A 306 -21.78 -19.99 -1.29
C GLY A 306 -21.41 -20.03 0.20
N GLU A 307 -21.93 -21.03 0.89
CA GLU A 307 -21.73 -21.22 2.34
C GLU A 307 -20.25 -21.30 2.74
N ALA A 308 -19.41 -21.98 1.95
CA ALA A 308 -17.98 -22.10 2.21
C ALA A 308 -17.25 -20.74 2.27
N PHE A 309 -17.65 -19.78 1.44
CA PHE A 309 -17.11 -18.42 1.49
C PHE A 309 -17.60 -17.70 2.75
N ASN A 310 -18.90 -17.78 3.05
CA ASN A 310 -19.51 -17.12 4.20
C ASN A 310 -18.90 -17.60 5.53
N GLN A 311 -18.67 -18.91 5.67
CA GLN A 311 -18.00 -19.49 6.84
C GLN A 311 -16.55 -19.02 7.01
N ARG A 312 -15.82 -18.79 5.90
CA ARG A 312 -14.42 -18.35 5.91
C ARG A 312 -14.27 -16.85 6.14
N ALA A 313 -15.02 -16.03 5.41
CA ALA A 313 -14.96 -14.57 5.49
C ALA A 313 -15.63 -14.03 6.77
N ARG A 314 -16.70 -14.71 7.22
CA ARG A 314 -17.52 -14.34 8.38
C ARG A 314 -17.87 -12.86 8.43
N LEU A 315 -18.37 -12.34 7.31
CA LEU A 315 -18.68 -10.93 7.15
C LEU A 315 -19.76 -10.45 8.14
N ASP A 316 -20.61 -11.36 8.62
CA ASP A 316 -21.55 -11.17 9.72
C ASP A 316 -20.87 -10.75 11.04
N LYS A 317 -19.64 -11.21 11.28
CA LYS A 317 -18.82 -10.85 12.45
C LYS A 317 -17.84 -9.72 12.17
N GLN A 318 -17.99 -9.04 11.05
CA GLN A 318 -17.23 -7.85 10.68
C GLN A 318 -18.18 -6.65 10.66
N ASN A 319 -17.62 -5.44 10.81
CA ASN A 319 -18.39 -4.20 10.69
C ASN A 319 -18.63 -3.84 9.22
N LEU A 320 -19.34 -4.71 8.48
CA LEU A 320 -19.68 -4.51 7.09
C LEU A 320 -20.76 -3.42 6.96
N VAL A 321 -20.48 -2.43 6.12
CA VAL A 321 -21.46 -1.42 5.71
C VAL A 321 -21.82 -1.71 4.25
N PRO A 322 -23.04 -2.19 3.94
CA PRO A 322 -23.42 -2.61 2.59
C PRO A 322 -23.28 -1.53 1.52
N SER A 323 -23.79 -0.34 1.81
CA SER A 323 -23.77 0.81 0.92
C SER A 323 -23.47 2.09 1.70
N LEU A 324 -22.75 3.01 1.05
CA LEU A 324 -22.59 4.39 1.54
C LEU A 324 -23.52 5.28 0.72
N GLU A 325 -24.73 5.48 1.24
CA GLU A 325 -25.76 6.29 0.60
C GLU A 325 -25.75 7.73 1.14
N TRP A 326 -26.01 8.68 0.24
CA TRP A 326 -26.17 10.07 0.62
C TRP A 326 -27.65 10.38 0.74
N THR A 327 -28.06 10.85 1.91
CA THR A 327 -29.43 11.35 2.12
C THR A 327 -29.60 12.71 1.45
N GLY A 328 -30.84 13.09 1.15
CA GLY A 328 -31.14 14.41 0.56
C GLY A 328 -30.72 15.55 1.48
N GLU A 329 -30.88 15.32 2.79
CA GLU A 329 -30.52 16.21 3.88
C GLU A 329 -29.01 16.44 3.89
N THR A 330 -28.20 15.37 3.85
CA THR A 330 -26.73 15.51 3.81
C THR A 330 -26.24 16.17 2.50
N LEU A 331 -26.91 15.90 1.38
CA LEU A 331 -26.62 16.56 0.11
C LEU A 331 -26.93 18.07 0.17
N TYR A 332 -28.07 18.44 0.76
CA TYR A 332 -28.45 19.82 1.01
C TYR A 332 -27.44 20.53 1.93
N ASP A 333 -26.99 19.88 2.99
CA ASP A 333 -26.01 20.43 3.93
C ASP A 333 -24.65 20.67 3.25
N ILE A 334 -24.20 19.73 2.43
CA ILE A 334 -22.95 19.86 1.67
C ILE A 334 -23.03 21.00 0.66
N ALA A 335 -24.13 21.11 -0.08
CA ALA A 335 -24.33 22.21 -1.02
C ALA A 335 -24.42 23.55 -0.28
N SER A 336 -25.18 23.63 0.82
CA SER A 336 -25.26 24.81 1.67
C SER A 336 -23.90 25.22 2.23
N THR A 337 -23.08 24.26 2.66
CA THR A 337 -21.72 24.54 3.15
C THR A 337 -20.84 25.14 2.06
N ARG A 338 -20.98 24.68 0.80
CA ARG A 338 -20.26 25.27 -0.34
C ARG A 338 -20.72 26.68 -0.67
N VAL A 339 -22.03 26.94 -0.66
CA VAL A 339 -22.58 28.29 -0.86
C VAL A 339 -22.10 29.24 0.23
N LYS A 340 -22.15 28.81 1.50
CA LYS A 340 -21.64 29.58 2.64
C LYS A 340 -20.16 29.91 2.48
N ALA A 341 -19.34 28.94 2.06
CA ALA A 341 -17.91 29.15 1.84
C ALA A 341 -17.59 30.08 0.66
N ALA A 342 -18.49 30.22 -0.31
CA ALA A 342 -18.36 31.14 -1.44
C ALA A 342 -19.04 32.50 -1.20
N SER A 343 -19.77 32.65 -0.08
CA SER A 343 -20.51 33.87 0.22
C SER A 343 -19.57 34.99 0.68
N VAL A 344 -19.80 36.19 0.15
CA VAL A 344 -19.06 37.41 0.53
C VAL A 344 -19.81 38.22 1.59
N GLY A 345 -21.11 37.96 1.80
CA GLY A 345 -21.99 38.69 2.72
C GLY A 345 -22.01 38.13 4.14
N THR A 346 -22.42 38.97 5.10
CA THR A 346 -22.68 38.58 6.50
C THR A 346 -24.14 38.85 6.84
N PRO A 347 -24.94 37.86 7.29
CA PRO A 347 -24.60 36.45 7.45
C PRO A 347 -24.37 35.74 6.09
N PRO A 348 -23.61 34.63 6.08
CA PRO A 348 -23.31 33.90 4.86
C PRO A 348 -24.58 33.33 4.22
N ALA A 349 -24.64 33.43 2.89
CA ALA A 349 -25.79 32.98 2.12
C ALA A 349 -26.07 31.48 2.29
N THR A 350 -27.34 31.10 2.28
CA THR A 350 -27.79 29.71 2.33
C THR A 350 -28.21 29.22 0.95
N LEU A 351 -28.22 27.90 0.74
CA LEU A 351 -28.64 27.35 -0.56
C LEU A 351 -30.07 27.77 -0.92
N ALA A 352 -30.99 27.76 0.04
CA ALA A 352 -32.39 28.15 -0.17
C ALA A 352 -32.55 29.58 -0.70
N GLN A 353 -31.64 30.51 -0.36
CA GLN A 353 -31.70 31.90 -0.84
C GLN A 353 -31.43 32.04 -2.35
N LEU A 354 -30.88 31.01 -3.01
CA LEU A 354 -30.73 31.00 -4.47
C LEU A 354 -32.04 30.67 -5.21
N PHE A 355 -33.07 30.21 -4.49
CA PHE A 355 -34.32 29.71 -5.04
C PHE A 355 -35.50 30.56 -4.63
N ASP A 356 -36.53 30.56 -5.47
CA ASP A 356 -37.78 31.26 -5.19
C ASP A 356 -38.42 30.68 -3.91
N PRO A 357 -38.95 31.50 -2.99
CA PRO A 357 -39.65 31.03 -1.80
C PRO A 357 -40.78 30.03 -2.06
N ALA A 358 -41.33 30.00 -3.29
CA ALA A 358 -42.28 28.99 -3.73
C ALA A 358 -41.70 27.55 -3.74
N ILE A 359 -40.37 27.41 -3.82
CA ILE A 359 -39.67 26.13 -3.62
C ILE A 359 -39.29 26.02 -2.15
N ASP A 360 -40.08 25.26 -1.39
CA ASP A 360 -39.78 25.01 0.01
C ASP A 360 -38.52 24.13 0.18
N GLN A 361 -37.94 24.17 1.38
CA GLN A 361 -36.73 23.40 1.68
C GLN A 361 -36.94 21.89 1.51
N ARG A 362 -38.16 21.39 1.78
CA ARG A 362 -38.49 19.97 1.61
C ARG A 362 -38.42 19.57 0.15
N ARG A 363 -39.00 20.37 -0.75
CA ARG A 363 -38.95 20.14 -2.19
C ARG A 363 -37.51 20.15 -2.71
N LEU A 364 -36.67 21.08 -2.23
CA LEU A 364 -35.25 21.08 -2.54
C LEU A 364 -34.59 19.77 -2.10
N ILE A 365 -34.74 19.38 -0.84
CA ILE A 365 -34.16 18.14 -0.29
C ILE A 365 -34.59 16.91 -1.09
N ASP A 366 -35.87 16.79 -1.43
CA ASP A 366 -36.38 15.67 -2.22
C ASP A 366 -35.83 15.68 -3.66
N GLY A 367 -35.69 16.87 -4.26
CA GLY A 367 -35.04 17.05 -5.55
C GLY A 367 -33.57 16.60 -5.51
N LEU A 368 -32.82 17.04 -4.50
CA LEU A 368 -31.41 16.69 -4.34
C LEU A 368 -31.22 15.20 -4.02
N ARG A 369 -32.12 14.58 -3.25
CA ARG A 369 -32.11 13.13 -2.96
C ARG A 369 -32.10 12.30 -4.25
N SER A 370 -32.84 12.73 -5.27
CA SER A 370 -32.91 12.04 -6.56
C SER A 370 -31.57 11.95 -7.30
N LEU A 371 -30.61 12.85 -7.01
CA LEU A 371 -29.30 12.92 -7.65
C LEU A 371 -28.30 11.88 -7.07
N ARG A 372 -28.64 11.24 -5.94
CA ARG A 372 -27.94 10.15 -5.24
C ARG A 372 -26.53 10.42 -4.72
N VAL A 373 -25.69 11.18 -5.43
CA VAL A 373 -24.29 11.42 -5.06
C VAL A 373 -23.89 12.89 -5.19
N PRO A 374 -22.97 13.38 -4.33
CA PRO A 374 -22.50 14.77 -4.36
C PRO A 374 -21.95 15.22 -5.71
N ARG A 375 -21.32 14.31 -6.47
CA ARG A 375 -20.80 14.64 -7.81
C ARG A 375 -21.91 15.06 -8.77
N GLN A 376 -23.04 14.35 -8.76
CA GLN A 376 -24.16 14.65 -9.64
C GLN A 376 -24.92 15.88 -9.15
N LEU A 377 -25.05 16.03 -7.82
CA LEU A 377 -25.53 17.27 -7.21
C LEU A 377 -24.82 18.52 -7.74
N PHE A 378 -23.48 18.54 -7.67
CA PHE A 378 -22.73 19.73 -8.10
C PHE A 378 -22.73 19.93 -9.62
N LYS A 379 -22.78 18.86 -10.42
CA LYS A 379 -22.98 18.97 -11.88
C LYS A 379 -24.36 19.56 -12.21
N PHE A 380 -25.39 19.11 -11.51
CA PHE A 380 -26.74 19.63 -11.64
C PHE A 380 -26.81 21.12 -11.23
N LEU A 381 -26.30 21.48 -10.04
CA LEU A 381 -26.29 22.86 -9.57
C LEU A 381 -25.52 23.79 -10.53
N TYR A 382 -24.38 23.34 -11.05
CA TYR A 382 -23.63 24.10 -12.06
C TYR A 382 -24.46 24.30 -13.34
N ARG A 383 -25.05 23.23 -13.89
CA ARG A 383 -25.92 23.31 -15.08
C ARG A 383 -27.09 24.26 -14.84
N LEU A 384 -27.77 24.13 -13.70
CA LEU A 384 -28.90 24.96 -13.32
C LEU A 384 -28.50 26.44 -13.24
N LEU A 385 -27.39 26.76 -12.58
CA LEU A 385 -26.90 28.13 -12.45
C LEU A 385 -26.53 28.74 -13.81
N VAL A 386 -25.74 28.03 -14.63
CA VAL A 386 -25.38 28.49 -15.98
C VAL A 386 -26.63 28.75 -16.79
N ALA A 387 -27.57 27.81 -16.76
CA ALA A 387 -28.75 27.86 -17.59
C ALA A 387 -29.79 28.88 -17.09
N HIS A 388 -29.73 29.28 -15.81
CA HIS A 388 -30.49 30.42 -15.26
C HIS A 388 -29.84 31.76 -15.64
N CYS A 389 -28.51 31.87 -15.54
CA CYS A 389 -27.80 33.10 -15.94
C CYS A 389 -27.96 33.38 -17.44
N HIS A 390 -27.99 32.36 -18.28
CA HIS A 390 -28.16 32.52 -19.73
C HIS A 390 -29.58 32.93 -20.16
N SER A 391 -30.60 32.75 -19.31
CA SER A 391 -31.99 33.09 -19.66
C SER A 391 -32.38 34.53 -19.29
N HIS A 392 -31.47 35.29 -18.67
CA HIS A 392 -31.72 36.65 -18.20
C HIS A 392 -30.63 37.59 -18.71
N THR A 393 -30.97 38.86 -18.91
CA THR A 393 -30.01 39.89 -19.33
C THR A 393 -29.62 40.76 -18.14
N ASP A 394 -28.47 41.43 -18.22
CA ASP A 394 -28.01 42.36 -17.19
C ASP A 394 -28.97 43.55 -17.00
N GLU A 395 -29.74 43.91 -18.04
CA GLU A 395 -30.76 44.97 -17.97
C GLU A 395 -32.00 44.57 -17.14
N ARG A 396 -32.30 43.27 -17.07
CA ARG A 396 -33.43 42.72 -16.30
C ARG A 396 -32.96 41.53 -15.48
N PRO A 397 -32.16 41.80 -14.42
CA PRO A 397 -31.53 40.74 -13.67
C PRO A 397 -32.57 40.02 -12.79
N VAL A 398 -32.54 38.70 -12.83
CA VAL A 398 -33.31 37.83 -11.93
C VAL A 398 -32.31 37.03 -11.11
N TYR A 399 -32.23 37.31 -9.82
CA TYR A 399 -31.23 36.72 -8.92
C TYR A 399 -31.67 35.42 -8.25
N VAL A 400 -32.90 34.99 -8.51
CA VAL A 400 -33.55 33.87 -7.83
C VAL A 400 -34.07 32.88 -8.86
N ILE A 401 -33.83 31.59 -8.63
CA ILE A 401 -34.21 30.51 -9.55
C ILE A 401 -35.69 30.17 -9.36
N SER A 402 -36.48 30.24 -10.44
CA SER A 402 -37.91 29.93 -10.40
C SER A 402 -38.20 28.43 -10.24
N PRO A 403 -39.38 28.05 -9.70
CA PRO A 403 -39.80 26.64 -9.58
C PRO A 403 -39.79 25.92 -10.93
N GLU A 404 -40.32 26.56 -11.97
CA GLU A 404 -40.36 26.04 -13.33
C GLU A 404 -38.97 25.70 -13.86
N ARG A 405 -37.99 26.57 -13.59
CA ARG A 405 -36.60 26.37 -14.03
C ARG A 405 -35.96 25.20 -13.30
N PHE A 406 -36.15 25.12 -11.99
CA PHE A 406 -35.63 24.03 -11.16
C PHE A 406 -36.19 22.68 -11.60
N GLU A 407 -37.50 22.57 -11.78
CA GLU A 407 -38.16 21.32 -12.18
C GLU A 407 -37.74 20.87 -13.58
N SER A 408 -37.68 21.80 -14.53
CA SER A 408 -37.31 21.50 -15.92
C SER A 408 -35.88 20.97 -16.02
N GLU A 409 -34.92 21.66 -15.41
CA GLU A 409 -33.53 21.22 -15.43
C GLU A 409 -33.31 19.94 -14.62
N LEU A 410 -34.03 19.76 -13.50
CA LEU A 410 -33.93 18.53 -12.71
C LEU A 410 -34.45 17.33 -13.51
N ALA A 411 -35.58 17.47 -14.21
CA ALA A 411 -36.14 16.42 -15.06
C ALA A 411 -35.20 16.05 -16.22
N LEU A 412 -34.64 17.07 -16.91
CA LEU A 412 -33.66 16.86 -17.98
C LEU A 412 -32.39 16.18 -17.46
N PHE A 413 -31.83 16.67 -16.36
CA PHE A 413 -30.61 16.10 -15.78
C PHE A 413 -30.80 14.64 -15.35
N ARG A 414 -31.95 14.31 -14.76
CA ARG A 414 -32.28 12.92 -14.39
C ARG A 414 -32.42 12.02 -15.60
N ARG A 415 -33.07 12.50 -16.67
CA ARG A 415 -33.18 11.75 -17.93
C ARG A 415 -31.79 11.45 -18.52
N ASP A 416 -30.89 12.44 -18.53
CA ASP A 416 -29.53 12.27 -19.02
C ASP A 416 -28.73 11.29 -18.13
N GLN A 417 -28.91 11.39 -16.81
CA GLN A 417 -28.29 10.48 -15.84
C GLN A 417 -28.77 9.04 -16.05
N ASP A 418 -30.08 8.82 -16.19
CA ASP A 418 -30.64 7.49 -16.42
C ASP A 418 -30.19 6.90 -17.77
N ALA A 419 -30.02 7.74 -18.81
CA ALA A 419 -29.49 7.32 -20.09
C ALA A 419 -28.01 6.90 -19.98
N PHE A 420 -27.21 7.65 -19.22
CA PHE A 420 -25.81 7.31 -18.94
C PHE A 420 -25.69 6.03 -18.13
N ASP A 421 -26.49 5.86 -17.07
CA ASP A 421 -26.49 4.68 -16.20
C ASP A 421 -26.89 3.40 -16.98
N ARG A 422 -27.73 3.53 -18.01
CA ARG A 422 -28.10 2.43 -18.94
C ARG A 422 -27.07 2.18 -20.04
N GLY A 423 -25.98 2.95 -20.10
CA GLY A 423 -24.94 2.84 -21.12
C GLY A 423 -25.38 3.32 -22.51
N LEU A 424 -26.45 4.11 -22.60
CA LEU A 424 -27.03 4.62 -23.86
C LEU A 424 -26.48 6.00 -24.26
N ALA A 425 -25.71 6.65 -23.37
CA ALA A 425 -25.07 7.93 -23.67
C ALA A 425 -23.66 7.73 -24.27
N PRO A 426 -23.24 8.52 -25.27
CA PRO A 426 -21.86 8.53 -25.72
C PRO A 426 -20.93 8.93 -24.56
N ARG A 427 -19.81 8.23 -24.43
CA ARG A 427 -18.82 8.43 -23.36
C ARG A 427 -18.15 9.79 -23.41
#